data_AF-A0A401T914-F1
#
_entry.id   AF-A0A401T914-F1
#
_cell.length_a   1.000
_cell.length_b   1.000
_cell.length_c   1.000
_cell.angle_alpha   90.00
_cell.angle_beta   90.00
_cell.angle_gamma   90.00
#
_symmetry.space_group_name_H-M   'P 1'
#
loop_
_entity.id
_entity.type
_entity.pdbx_description
1 polymer ?
#
loop_
_entity_poly.entity_id
_entity_poly.type
_entity_poly.pdbx_seq_one_letter_code
_entity_poly.pdbx_strand_id
1 'polypeptide(L)'
;MSQRRDLSVSQHGDLSVSQRRDLSVSQRRDLSVSQHGDLSMSQNGDLSVSQRRDLSVSQRRDLSVSHNGDLSVSPHGDLSVSQHGDLSMSQRRDLSVSHNGDLSVSQRRDLSVSQHGDLSLSQHRDLSVSQHSDLSVS
;
A
#
# COMPACT_ATOMS: atom_id res chain seq x y z
N MET A 1 16.92 14.35 4.85
CA MET A 1 17.37 14.41 6.27
C MET A 1 17.06 13.08 6.94
N SER A 2 18.05 12.19 7.16
CA SER A 2 17.80 10.93 7.88
C SER A 2 17.80 11.17 9.39
N GLN A 3 16.61 11.23 9.99
CA GLN A 3 16.44 11.45 11.42
C GLN A 3 16.24 10.11 12.15
N ARG A 4 16.79 10.01 13.36
CA ARG A 4 16.89 8.76 14.17
C ARG A 4 15.88 8.70 15.33
N ARG A 5 14.79 9.46 15.27
CA ARG A 5 13.73 9.52 16.29
C ARG A 5 12.38 9.27 15.63
N ASP A 6 11.41 8.84 16.43
CA ASP A 6 10.04 8.65 15.97
C ASP A 6 9.43 10.02 15.67
N LEU A 7 8.71 10.14 14.56
CA LEU A 7 8.28 11.43 14.02
C LEU A 7 6.77 11.42 13.75
N SER A 8 6.11 12.48 14.22
CA SER A 8 4.72 12.78 13.86
C SER A 8 4.69 14.08 13.06
N VAL A 9 4.09 14.03 11.87
CA VAL A 9 4.07 15.17 10.95
C VAL A 9 2.64 15.47 10.50
N SER A 10 2.24 16.73 10.63
CA SER A 10 0.98 17.25 10.10
C SER A 10 1.26 18.47 9.24
N GLN A 11 1.10 18.35 7.91
CA GLN A 11 1.46 19.41 6.96
C GLN A 11 0.48 19.54 5.79
N HIS A 12 0.48 20.71 5.17
CA HIS A 12 -0.39 21.07 4.05
C HIS A 12 0.34 21.22 2.69
N GLY A 13 1.67 21.14 2.68
CA GLY A 13 2.52 21.19 1.48
C GLY A 13 2.98 19.81 1.03
N ASP A 14 3.81 19.76 -0.01
CA ASP A 14 4.46 18.53 -0.47
C ASP A 14 5.61 18.16 0.47
N LEU A 15 5.83 16.87 0.68
CA LEU A 15 6.79 16.40 1.67
C LEU A 15 7.57 15.20 1.15
N SER A 16 8.89 15.23 1.34
CA SER A 16 9.77 14.09 1.12
C SER A 16 10.46 13.71 2.43
N VAL A 17 10.34 12.45 2.82
CA VAL A 17 10.83 11.94 4.10
C VAL A 17 11.73 10.74 3.88
N SER A 18 12.85 10.69 4.61
CA SER A 18 13.68 9.50 4.72
C SER A 18 13.97 9.21 6.19
N GLN A 19 13.48 8.08 6.71
CA GLN A 19 13.57 7.76 8.14
C GLN A 19 13.95 6.30 8.39
N ARG A 20 14.55 6.03 9.55
CA ARG A 20 14.98 4.68 9.95
C ARG A 20 14.16 4.09 11.10
N ARG A 21 13.26 4.88 11.67
CA ARG A 21 12.37 4.53 12.78
C ARG A 21 10.93 4.84 12.39
N ASP A 22 10.02 4.74 13.35
CA ASP A 22 8.59 4.80 13.13
C ASP A 22 8.13 6.22 12.79
N LEU A 23 7.15 6.30 11.90
CA LEU A 23 6.68 7.57 11.34
C LEU A 23 5.16 7.54 11.22
N SER A 24 4.54 8.61 11.72
CA SER A 24 3.13 8.89 11.55
C SER A 24 2.93 10.20 10.80
N VAL A 25 2.22 10.20 9.68
CA VAL A 25 1.96 11.43 8.91
C VAL A 25 0.48 11.60 8.59
N SER A 26 0.03 12.84 8.77
CA SER A 26 -1.25 13.34 8.27
C SER A 26 -1.02 14.47 7.28
N GLN A 27 -1.29 14.26 5.99
CA GLN A 27 -0.97 15.23 4.94
C GLN A 27 -2.10 15.42 3.94
N ARG A 28 -2.22 16.63 3.38
CA ARG A 28 -3.27 16.96 2.40
C ARG A 28 -2.81 16.98 0.94
N ARG A 29 -1.51 16.92 0.69
CA ARG A 29 -0.86 16.96 -0.63
C ARG A 29 0.13 15.81 -0.79
N ASP A 30 1.01 15.90 -1.78
CA ASP A 30 1.81 14.80 -2.28
C ASP A 30 2.97 14.46 -1.34
N LEU A 31 3.20 13.17 -1.19
CA LEU A 31 4.12 12.62 -0.20
C LEU A 31 4.99 11.56 -0.82
N SER A 32 6.30 11.68 -0.62
CA SER A 32 7.26 10.62 -0.92
C SER A 32 7.99 10.18 0.34
N VAL A 33 7.95 8.89 0.65
CA VAL A 33 8.56 8.33 1.87
C VAL A 33 9.49 7.18 1.53
N SER A 34 10.69 7.22 2.11
CA SER A 34 11.58 6.07 2.20
C SER A 34 11.83 5.72 3.66
N GLN A 35 11.45 4.52 4.08
CA GLN A 35 11.49 4.14 5.49
C GLN A 35 11.98 2.69 5.75
N HIS A 36 12.57 2.47 6.91
CA HIS A 36 12.96 1.13 7.39
C HIS A 36 12.26 0.69 8.69
N GLY A 37 11.45 1.55 9.30
CA GLY A 37 10.65 1.27 10.50
C GLY A 37 9.17 1.20 10.15
N ASP A 38 8.28 1.31 11.14
CA ASP A 38 6.84 1.14 10.93
C ASP A 38 6.19 2.46 10.50
N LEU A 39 5.24 2.40 9.57
CA LEU A 39 4.61 3.57 8.96
C LEU A 39 3.11 3.56 9.17
N SER A 40 2.56 4.69 9.61
CA SER A 40 1.11 4.91 9.64
C SER A 40 0.74 6.23 8.99
N MET A 41 -0.01 6.20 7.89
CA MET A 41 -0.38 7.39 7.13
C MET A 41 -1.88 7.59 6.95
N SER A 42 -2.29 8.86 7.03
CA SER A 42 -3.59 9.33 6.55
C SER A 42 -3.40 10.49 5.58
N GLN A 43 -3.70 10.31 4.30
CA GLN A 43 -3.33 11.27 3.26
C GLN A 43 -4.44 11.54 2.23
N ASN A 44 -4.53 12.79 1.77
CA ASN A 44 -5.54 13.27 0.82
C ASN A 44 -4.97 13.69 -0.56
N GLY A 45 -3.70 13.39 -0.82
CA GLY A 45 -2.96 13.67 -2.06
C GLY A 45 -2.45 12.38 -2.71
N ASP A 46 -1.41 12.46 -3.53
CA ASP A 46 -0.76 11.28 -4.14
C ASP A 46 0.43 10.81 -3.28
N LEU A 47 0.63 9.51 -3.12
CA LEU A 47 1.59 8.96 -2.16
C LEU A 47 2.48 7.93 -2.84
N SER A 48 3.78 8.11 -2.70
CA SER A 48 4.80 7.13 -3.10
C SER A 48 5.59 6.67 -1.87
N VAL A 49 5.59 5.36 -1.61
CA VAL A 49 6.29 4.77 -0.46
C VAL A 49 7.26 3.70 -0.91
N SER A 50 8.47 3.74 -0.36
CA SER A 50 9.43 2.65 -0.37
C SER A 50 9.76 2.27 1.07
N GLN A 51 9.28 1.13 1.55
CA GLN A 51 9.42 0.73 2.94
C GLN A 51 9.95 -0.69 3.12
N ARG A 52 10.62 -0.91 4.25
CA ARG A 52 10.90 -2.23 4.81
C ARG A 52 10.28 -2.27 6.21
N ARG A 53 9.42 -3.27 6.51
CA ARG A 53 8.62 -3.53 7.75
C ARG A 53 7.12 -3.31 7.62
N ASP A 54 6.43 -2.66 8.55
CA ASP A 54 4.96 -2.67 8.61
C ASP A 54 4.36 -1.35 8.13
N LEU A 55 3.48 -1.40 7.14
CA LEU A 55 2.86 -0.23 6.51
C LEU A 55 1.35 -0.24 6.72
N SER A 56 0.83 0.83 7.32
CA SER A 56 -0.61 1.12 7.37
C SER A 56 -0.94 2.43 6.67
N VAL A 57 -1.79 2.40 5.63
CA VAL A 57 -2.15 3.60 4.86
C VAL A 57 -3.65 3.71 4.64
N SER A 58 -4.19 4.88 5.00
CA SER A 58 -5.50 5.35 4.54
C SER A 58 -5.32 6.51 3.57
N GLN A 59 -5.73 6.35 2.32
CA GLN A 59 -5.50 7.36 1.29
C GLN A 59 -6.75 7.65 0.46
N ARG A 60 -6.92 8.90 0.03
CA ARG A 60 -8.06 9.30 -0.80
C ARG A 60 -7.80 9.33 -2.31
N ARG A 61 -6.54 9.45 -2.75
CA ARG A 61 -6.14 9.43 -4.17
C ARG A 61 -5.17 8.28 -4.46
N ASP A 62 -4.15 8.53 -5.27
CA ASP A 62 -3.37 7.50 -5.94
C ASP A 62 -2.15 7.08 -5.13
N LEU A 63 -2.00 5.77 -4.95
CA LEU A 63 -0.99 5.15 -4.10
C LEU A 63 -0.04 4.32 -4.95
N SER A 64 1.26 4.58 -4.82
CA SER A 64 2.31 3.69 -5.32
C SER A 64 3.18 3.20 -4.17
N VAL A 65 3.29 1.88 -4.01
CA VAL A 65 4.02 1.26 -2.89
C VAL A 65 5.00 0.21 -3.42
N SER A 66 6.25 0.31 -2.97
CA SER A 66 7.22 -0.77 -3.02
C SER A 66 7.58 -1.17 -1.59
N HIS A 67 7.23 -2.39 -1.19
CA HIS A 67 7.26 -2.79 0.21
C HIS A 67 7.79 -4.19 0.44
N ASN A 68 8.45 -4.39 1.57
CA ASN A 68 8.90 -5.69 2.03
C ASN A 68 8.58 -5.84 3.52
N GLY A 69 7.65 -6.75 3.85
CA GLY A 69 7.01 -6.89 5.15
C GLY A 69 5.49 -6.82 5.04
N ASP A 70 4.80 -6.54 6.14
CA ASP A 70 3.33 -6.57 6.20
C ASP A 70 2.75 -5.23 5.74
N LEU A 71 1.70 -5.30 4.91
CA LEU A 71 1.09 -4.12 4.29
C LEU A 71 -0.43 -4.16 4.43
N SER A 72 -0.98 -3.13 5.07
CA SER A 72 -2.41 -2.90 5.19
C SER A 72 -2.80 -1.55 4.61
N VAL A 73 -3.62 -1.51 3.57
CA VAL A 73 -4.04 -0.23 2.98
C VAL A 73 -5.51 -0.17 2.58
N SER A 74 -6.05 1.04 2.61
CA SER A 74 -7.42 1.34 2.22
C SER A 74 -7.50 2.61 1.35
N PRO A 75 -7.04 2.56 0.08
CA PRO A 75 -7.14 3.69 -0.82
C PRO A 75 -8.54 3.83 -1.46
N HIS A 76 -8.93 5.08 -1.70
CA HIS A 76 -10.11 5.42 -2.50
C HIS A 76 -9.79 5.73 -3.97
N GLY A 77 -8.53 6.01 -4.30
CA GLY A 77 -8.02 6.23 -5.66
C GLY A 77 -7.43 4.97 -6.27
N ASP A 78 -6.58 5.15 -7.28
CA ASP A 78 -5.92 4.05 -7.99
C ASP A 78 -4.69 3.59 -7.20
N LEU A 79 -4.33 2.31 -7.32
CA LEU A 79 -3.32 1.71 -6.47
C LEU A 79 -2.41 0.79 -7.27
N SER A 80 -1.11 1.03 -7.14
CA SER A 80 -0.06 0.17 -7.68
C SER A 80 0.86 -0.31 -6.56
N VAL A 81 0.96 -1.62 -6.40
CA VAL A 81 1.78 -2.24 -5.34
C VAL A 81 2.74 -3.27 -5.92
N SER A 82 4.00 -3.18 -5.49
CA SER A 82 4.98 -4.25 -5.59
C SER A 82 5.39 -4.65 -4.18
N GLN A 83 5.08 -5.87 -3.77
CA GLN A 83 5.32 -6.32 -2.40
C GLN A 83 5.90 -7.74 -2.32
N HIS A 84 6.72 -7.93 -1.28
CA HIS A 84 7.08 -9.21 -0.71
C HIS A 84 6.59 -9.30 0.74
N GLY A 85 5.84 -10.34 1.11
CA GLY A 85 5.29 -10.52 2.47
C GLY A 85 3.76 -10.70 2.47
N ASP A 86 3.08 -10.28 3.53
CA ASP A 86 1.62 -10.40 3.64
C ASP A 86 0.92 -9.09 3.27
N LEU A 87 -0.13 -9.17 2.44
CA LEU A 87 -0.89 -8.02 1.94
C LEU A 87 -2.36 -8.13 2.32
N SER A 88 -2.90 -7.09 2.96
CA SER A 88 -4.33 -6.97 3.21
C SER A 88 -4.87 -5.63 2.72
N MET A 89 -5.88 -5.67 1.85
CA MET A 89 -6.34 -4.45 1.16
C MET A 89 -7.85 -4.37 1.01
N SER A 90 -8.35 -3.15 1.09
CA SER A 90 -9.74 -2.81 0.80
C SER A 90 -9.80 -1.60 -0.13
N GLN A 91 -10.17 -1.82 -1.39
CA GLN A 91 -10.15 -0.76 -2.41
C GLN A 91 -11.47 -0.62 -3.17
N ARG A 92 -11.79 0.62 -3.56
CA ARG A 92 -13.01 0.96 -4.30
C ARG A 92 -12.82 1.16 -5.81
N ARG A 93 -11.59 1.34 -6.27
CA ARG A 93 -11.19 1.61 -7.67
C ARG A 93 -10.14 0.61 -8.15
N ASP A 94 -9.31 1.01 -9.10
CA ASP A 94 -8.49 0.15 -9.94
C ASP A 94 -7.20 -0.23 -9.23
N LEU A 95 -6.86 -1.51 -9.30
CA LEU A 95 -5.78 -2.11 -8.53
C LEU A 95 -4.84 -2.87 -9.45
N SER A 96 -3.55 -2.53 -9.38
CA SER A 96 -2.48 -3.31 -9.97
C SER A 96 -1.52 -3.79 -8.88
N VAL A 97 -1.35 -5.11 -8.75
CA VAL A 97 -0.48 -5.71 -7.74
C VAL A 97 0.47 -6.71 -8.37
N SER A 98 1.74 -6.58 -8.02
CA SER A 98 2.75 -7.63 -8.17
C SER A 98 3.17 -8.09 -6.77
N HIS A 99 2.78 -9.31 -6.41
CA HIS A 99 2.92 -9.82 -5.04
C HIS A 99 3.64 -11.15 -4.95
N ASN A 100 4.42 -11.33 -3.89
CA ASN A 100 5.02 -12.60 -3.54
C ASN A 100 4.83 -12.87 -2.04
N GLY A 101 3.96 -13.82 -1.72
CA GLY A 101 3.43 -14.11 -0.38
C GLY A 101 1.90 -14.19 -0.36
N ASP A 102 1.32 -13.99 0.81
CA ASP A 102 -0.13 -14.12 1.00
C ASP A 102 -0.85 -12.79 0.68
N LEU A 103 -1.90 -12.87 -0.13
CA LEU A 103 -2.65 -11.70 -0.62
C LEU A 103 -4.13 -11.84 -0.30
N SER A 104 -4.65 -10.90 0.49
CA SER A 104 -6.07 -10.74 0.78
C SER A 104 -6.60 -9.40 0.26
N VAL A 105 -7.51 -9.46 -0.71
CA VAL A 105 -8.03 -8.26 -1.40
C VAL A 105 -9.55 -8.25 -1.39
N SER A 106 -10.12 -7.15 -0.91
CA SER A 106 -11.53 -6.80 -1.09
C SER A 106 -11.65 -5.62 -2.06
N GLN A 107 -12.18 -5.85 -3.25
CA GLN A 107 -12.23 -4.84 -4.31
C GLN A 107 -13.59 -4.69 -4.97
N ARG A 108 -13.97 -3.45 -5.32
CA ARG A 108 -15.26 -3.16 -5.98
C ARG A 108 -15.21 -3.02 -7.50
N ARG A 109 -14.03 -2.85 -8.10
CA ARG A 109 -13.85 -2.58 -9.53
C ARG A 109 -12.78 -3.49 -10.15
N ASP A 110 -11.77 -2.92 -10.80
CA ASP A 110 -10.96 -3.60 -11.80
C ASP A 110 -9.64 -4.06 -11.19
N LEU A 111 -9.38 -5.37 -11.21
CA LEU A 111 -8.20 -5.98 -10.61
C LEU A 111 -7.23 -6.51 -11.66
N SER A 112 -5.97 -6.14 -11.53
CA SER A 112 -4.85 -6.82 -12.19
C SER A 112 -3.85 -7.30 -11.14
N VAL A 113 -3.67 -8.61 -11.03
CA VAL A 113 -2.78 -9.23 -10.05
C VAL A 113 -1.83 -10.20 -10.74
N SER A 114 -0.53 -10.04 -10.48
CA SER A 114 0.49 -11.05 -10.72
C SER A 114 1.00 -11.52 -9.37
N GLN A 115 0.77 -12.78 -9.03
CA GLN A 115 0.98 -13.26 -7.66
C GLN A 115 1.63 -14.64 -7.59
N HIS A 116 2.58 -14.76 -6.66
CA HIS A 116 3.25 -15.99 -6.28
C HIS A 116 2.94 -16.25 -4.80
N GLY A 117 1.99 -17.14 -4.50
CA GLY A 117 1.55 -17.47 -3.14
C GLY A 117 0.03 -17.67 -3.05
N ASP A 118 -0.55 -17.53 -1.87
CA ASP A 118 -1.99 -17.73 -1.65
C ASP A 118 -2.79 -16.44 -1.89
N LEU A 119 -3.87 -16.55 -2.68
CA LEU A 119 -4.73 -15.41 -3.06
C LEU A 119 -6.16 -15.62 -2.56
N SER A 120 -6.61 -14.74 -1.66
CA SER A 120 -8.00 -14.62 -1.24
C SER A 120 -8.62 -13.33 -1.77
N LEU A 121 -9.64 -13.46 -2.60
CA LEU A 121 -10.29 -12.34 -3.28
C LEU A 121 -11.78 -12.28 -2.98
N SER A 122 -12.27 -11.09 -2.63
CA SER A 122 -13.69 -10.74 -2.77
C SER A 122 -13.84 -9.58 -3.76
N GLN A 123 -14.53 -9.82 -4.87
CA GLN A 123 -14.55 -8.89 -5.99
C GLN A 123 -15.90 -8.84 -6.72
N HIS A 124 -16.24 -7.67 -7.27
CA HIS A 124 -17.58 -7.39 -7.81
C HIS A 124 -17.64 -7.17 -9.33
N ARG A 125 -16.52 -7.05 -10.06
CA ARG A 125 -16.50 -6.68 -11.49
C ARG A 125 -15.47 -7.48 -12.32
N ASP A 126 -14.40 -6.83 -12.77
CA ASP A 126 -13.47 -7.34 -13.78
C ASP A 126 -12.15 -7.81 -13.15
N LEU A 127 -11.76 -9.06 -13.44
CA LEU A 127 -10.62 -9.73 -12.82
C LEU A 127 -9.61 -10.21 -13.88
N SER A 128 -8.36 -9.81 -13.73
CA SER A 128 -7.22 -10.38 -14.45
C SER A 128 -6.17 -10.87 -13.44
N VAL A 129 -6.00 -12.19 -13.35
CA VAL A 129 -5.07 -12.83 -12.42
C VAL A 129 -4.10 -13.71 -13.18
N SER A 130 -2.81 -13.53 -12.90
CA SER A 130 -1.75 -14.48 -13.22
C SER A 130 -1.18 -15.00 -11.91
N GLN A 131 -1.48 -16.26 -11.59
CA GLN A 131 -1.13 -16.88 -10.32
C GLN A 131 -0.40 -18.21 -10.52
N HIS A 132 0.52 -18.51 -9.60
CA HIS A 132 1.32 -19.74 -9.57
C HIS A 132 0.98 -20.70 -8.39
N SER A 133 -0.06 -20.42 -7.59
CA SER A 133 -0.50 -21.26 -6.44
C SER A 133 -2.03 -21.18 -6.24
N ASP A 134 -2.55 -21.37 -5.02
CA ASP A 134 -3.97 -21.58 -4.75
C ASP A 134 -4.83 -20.29 -4.80
N LEU A 135 -5.97 -20.38 -5.50
CA LEU A 135 -6.93 -19.29 -5.67
C LEU A 135 -8.22 -19.54 -4.88
N SER A 136 -8.58 -18.61 -4.00
CA SER A 136 -9.91 -18.55 -3.39
C SER A 136 -10.63 -17.25 -3.77
N VAL A 137 -11.78 -17.36 -4.43
CA VAL A 137 -12.63 -16.22 -4.82
C VAL A 137 -14.03 -16.39 -4.21
N SER A 138 -14.51 -15.32 -3.57
CA SER A 138 -15.85 -15.24 -2.96
C SER A 138 -16.68 -14.10 -3.53
#